data_AF-H8PHI5-F1
#
_entry.id   AF-H8PHI5-F1
#
_cell.length_a   1.000
_cell.length_b   1.000
_cell.length_c   1.000
_cell.angle_alpha   90.00
_cell.angle_beta   90.00
_cell.angle_gamma   90.00
#
_symmetry.space_group_name_H-M   'P 1'
#
loop_
_entity.id
_entity.type
_entity.pdbx_description
1 polymer ?
#
loop_
_entity_poly.entity_id
_entity_poly.type
_entity_poly.pdbx_seq_one_letter_code
_entity_poly.pdbx_strand_id
1 'polypeptide(L)'
;MDFQSDLTREISPQRKLGRGKIEIKRIENTTNRQVTFCKRRNGLLKKAYELSVLCDAEVALIVFSSRGKLYEYANNSVKETIERYKKACSDSSNTGSISEANAQYYQQEASKLRAQIGNPQNQNRNFMGESLASLNLRDLKNLEQKIEKGISKVRSKKNELLFAEIEYMQKREVDLHNNNQYLRAKIAETERAQHQHQHQQMNLMPGSSSYELLPPPQQFDTRNYLQVNGLQSNNHCPRQDQPSLQLV
;
A
#
# COMPACT_ATOMS: atom_id res chain seq x y z
N MET A 1 8.56 -2.95 -104.79
CA MET A 1 7.49 -2.59 -103.83
C MET A 1 7.66 -3.48 -102.61
N ASP A 2 8.81 -3.40 -101.92
CA ASP A 2 9.22 -2.31 -101.01
C ASP A 2 8.38 -2.33 -99.73
N PHE A 3 8.86 -2.15 -98.51
CA PHE A 3 10.17 -2.18 -97.85
C PHE A 3 9.79 -2.14 -96.35
N GLN A 4 10.33 -3.05 -95.55
CA GLN A 4 10.88 -2.86 -94.20
C GLN A 4 10.26 -1.86 -93.16
N SER A 5 10.00 -2.35 -91.94
CA SER A 5 10.51 -1.80 -90.65
C SER A 5 9.93 -2.61 -89.46
N ASP A 6 10.68 -3.57 -88.90
CA ASP A 6 11.53 -3.45 -87.70
C ASP A 6 10.83 -2.89 -86.45
N LEU A 7 10.64 -3.74 -85.43
CA LEU A 7 11.50 -3.66 -84.23
C LEU A 7 11.45 -4.95 -83.41
N THR A 8 12.64 -5.51 -83.26
CA THR A 8 13.08 -6.58 -82.37
C THR A 8 12.53 -6.50 -80.95
N ARG A 9 11.93 -7.59 -80.47
CA ARG A 9 11.86 -7.90 -79.05
C ARG A 9 12.62 -9.21 -78.83
N GLU A 10 13.92 -9.08 -78.57
CA GLU A 10 14.74 -10.19 -78.14
C GLU A 10 14.14 -10.80 -76.86
N ILE A 11 13.60 -12.00 -76.99
CA ILE A 11 13.27 -12.85 -75.85
C ILE A 11 14.56 -13.56 -75.46
N SER A 12 15.35 -12.91 -74.61
CA SER A 12 16.49 -13.56 -73.98
C SER A 12 15.96 -14.71 -73.10
N PRO A 13 16.43 -15.96 -73.24
CA PRO A 13 16.05 -17.02 -72.33
C PRO A 13 16.82 -16.79 -71.02
N GLN A 14 16.19 -16.13 -70.05
CA GLN A 14 16.70 -16.12 -68.67
C GLN A 14 16.66 -17.57 -68.15
N ARG A 15 17.76 -18.30 -68.40
CA ARG A 15 18.07 -19.53 -67.70
C ARG A 15 18.02 -19.19 -66.22
N LYS A 16 17.07 -19.77 -65.48
CA LYS A 16 17.01 -19.65 -64.03
C LYS A 16 18.35 -20.14 -63.49
N LEU A 17 19.20 -19.21 -63.02
CA LEU A 17 20.41 -19.55 -62.30
C LEU A 17 20.02 -20.55 -61.19
N GLY A 18 20.71 -21.69 -61.15
CA GLY A 18 20.48 -22.73 -60.16
C GLY A 18 20.76 -22.23 -58.73
N ARG A 19 20.78 -23.16 -57.77
CA ARG A 19 21.07 -22.83 -56.37
C ARG A 19 22.49 -22.26 -56.22
N GLY A 20 22.61 -20.94 -56.09
CA GLY A 20 23.88 -20.26 -55.82
C GLY A 20 24.43 -20.58 -54.42
N LYS A 21 25.76 -20.74 -54.32
CA LYS A 21 26.46 -20.86 -53.04
C LYS A 21 26.42 -19.51 -52.31
N ILE A 22 26.17 -19.54 -51.00
CA ILE A 22 26.18 -18.35 -50.12
C ILE A 22 27.11 -18.59 -48.94
N GLU A 23 27.72 -17.54 -48.40
CA GLU A 23 28.54 -17.60 -47.18
C GLU A 23 27.68 -17.89 -45.95
N ILE A 24 28.23 -18.61 -44.96
CA ILE A 24 27.57 -18.85 -43.67
C ILE A 24 27.81 -17.64 -42.76
N LYS A 25 27.04 -16.58 -43.01
CA LYS A 25 26.94 -15.37 -42.18
C LYS A 25 25.52 -14.83 -42.21
N ARG A 26 25.21 -13.84 -41.36
CA ARG A 26 23.90 -13.17 -41.36
C ARG A 26 23.65 -12.52 -42.74
N ILE A 27 22.47 -12.76 -43.32
CA ILE A 27 22.05 -12.11 -44.57
C ILE A 27 21.56 -10.72 -44.23
N GLU A 28 22.23 -9.68 -44.70
CA GLU A 28 21.89 -8.29 -44.36
C GLU A 28 20.59 -7.80 -45.03
N ASN A 29 20.42 -8.12 -46.32
CA ASN A 29 19.20 -7.77 -47.06
C ASN A 29 17.97 -8.48 -46.45
N THR A 30 17.01 -7.68 -45.98
CA THR A 30 15.80 -8.13 -45.26
C THR A 30 14.93 -9.06 -46.09
N THR A 31 14.69 -8.74 -47.36
CA THR A 31 13.88 -9.54 -48.29
C THR A 31 14.53 -10.90 -48.56
N ASN A 32 15.81 -10.91 -48.89
CA ASN A 32 16.56 -12.15 -49.13
C ASN A 32 16.64 -13.01 -47.87
N ARG A 33 16.80 -12.38 -46.70
CA ARG A 33 16.78 -13.06 -45.39
C ARG A 33 15.42 -13.70 -45.12
N GLN A 34 14.32 -12.99 -45.39
CA GLN A 34 12.97 -13.53 -45.19
C GLN A 34 12.67 -14.72 -46.12
N VAL A 35 13.00 -14.59 -47.40
CA VAL A 35 12.82 -15.69 -48.37
C VAL A 35 13.67 -16.89 -47.99
N THR A 36 14.93 -16.67 -47.58
CA THR A 36 15.84 -17.73 -47.15
C THR A 36 15.36 -18.38 -45.86
N PHE A 37 14.87 -17.61 -44.89
CA PHE A 37 14.28 -18.13 -43.66
C PHE A 37 13.11 -19.06 -43.98
N CYS A 38 12.15 -18.62 -44.82
CA CYS A 38 11.01 -19.46 -45.21
C CYS A 38 11.46 -20.78 -45.86
N LYS A 39 12.43 -20.73 -46.79
CA LYS A 39 12.95 -21.93 -47.46
C LYS A 39 13.71 -22.86 -46.51
N ARG A 40 14.64 -22.33 -45.72
CA ARG A 40 15.48 -23.12 -44.80
C ARG A 40 14.68 -23.69 -43.64
N ARG A 41 13.77 -22.91 -43.05
CA ARG A 41 12.86 -23.38 -42.00
C ARG A 41 12.04 -24.56 -42.52
N ASN A 42 11.42 -24.45 -43.70
CA ASN A 42 10.64 -25.55 -44.28
C ASN A 42 11.52 -26.76 -44.61
N GLY A 43 12.73 -26.56 -45.13
CA GLY A 43 13.68 -27.64 -45.38
C GLY A 43 14.10 -28.35 -44.08
N LEU A 44 14.34 -27.60 -43.01
CA LEU A 44 14.71 -28.14 -41.70
C LEU A 44 13.56 -28.92 -41.07
N LEU A 45 12.33 -28.40 -41.12
CA LEU A 45 11.13 -29.09 -40.67
C LEU A 45 10.94 -30.43 -41.40
N LYS A 46 11.13 -30.44 -42.73
CA LYS A 46 11.09 -31.69 -43.52
C LYS A 46 12.15 -32.68 -43.09
N LYS A 47 13.38 -32.22 -42.81
CA LYS A 47 14.46 -33.09 -42.34
C LYS A 47 14.20 -33.66 -40.96
N ALA A 48 13.66 -32.86 -40.04
CA ALA A 48 13.23 -33.32 -38.72
C ALA A 48 12.14 -34.38 -38.82
N TYR A 49 11.16 -34.17 -39.70
CA TYR A 49 10.11 -35.16 -40.00
C TYR A 49 10.69 -36.46 -40.56
N GLU A 50 11.52 -36.38 -41.60
CA GLU A 50 12.17 -37.55 -42.20
C GLU A 50 12.96 -38.34 -41.16
N LEU A 51 13.75 -37.68 -40.32
CA LEU A 51 14.52 -38.34 -39.26
C LEU A 51 13.62 -39.06 -38.25
N SER A 52 12.55 -38.39 -37.80
CA SER A 52 11.63 -38.98 -36.83
C SER A 52 10.93 -40.24 -37.37
N VAL A 53 10.53 -40.23 -38.65
CA VAL A 53 9.79 -41.34 -39.27
C VAL A 53 10.74 -42.48 -39.67
N LEU A 54 11.89 -42.17 -40.28
CA LEU A 54 12.81 -43.19 -40.79
C LEU A 54 13.54 -43.94 -39.68
N CYS A 55 13.80 -43.29 -38.55
CA CYS A 55 14.59 -43.85 -37.47
C CYS A 55 13.80 -44.06 -36.18
N ASP A 56 12.48 -43.84 -36.19
CA ASP A 56 11.61 -43.84 -35.00
C ASP A 56 12.21 -42.99 -33.84
N ALA A 57 12.81 -41.87 -34.21
CA ALA A 57 13.50 -41.00 -33.28
C ALA A 57 12.55 -39.93 -32.74
N GLU A 58 12.57 -39.71 -31.43
CA GLU A 58 11.87 -38.56 -30.85
C GLU A 58 12.60 -37.26 -31.18
N VAL A 59 11.91 -36.38 -31.90
CA VAL A 59 12.48 -35.13 -32.40
C VAL A 59 11.48 -34.00 -32.15
N ALA A 60 11.97 -32.94 -31.50
CA ALA A 60 11.27 -31.66 -31.40
C ALA A 60 12.13 -30.52 -31.97
N LEU A 61 11.53 -29.65 -32.76
CA LEU A 61 12.18 -28.48 -33.37
C LEU A 61 11.34 -27.24 -33.11
N ILE A 62 11.96 -26.18 -32.60
CA ILE A 62 11.33 -24.90 -32.30
C ILE A 62 12.11 -23.79 -33.02
N VAL A 63 11.42 -22.96 -33.79
CA VAL A 63 12.02 -21.85 -34.54
C VAL A 63 11.19 -20.58 -34.36
N PHE A 64 11.80 -19.55 -33.75
CA PHE A 64 11.22 -18.21 -33.72
C PHE A 64 11.76 -17.37 -34.87
N SER A 65 10.85 -16.72 -35.62
CA SER A 65 11.25 -15.67 -36.55
C SER A 65 11.74 -14.43 -35.79
N SER A 66 12.46 -13.53 -36.48
CA SER A 66 12.86 -12.24 -35.91
C SER A 66 11.68 -11.33 -35.53
N ARG A 67 10.46 -11.68 -35.95
CA ARG A 67 9.21 -10.99 -35.58
C ARG A 67 8.47 -11.69 -34.43
N GLY A 68 9.08 -12.69 -33.78
CA GLY A 68 8.49 -13.44 -32.67
C GLY A 68 7.52 -14.55 -33.08
N LYS A 69 7.20 -14.72 -34.38
CA LYS A 69 6.32 -15.83 -34.82
C LYS A 69 6.99 -17.19 -34.59
N LEU A 70 6.30 -18.07 -33.89
CA LEU A 70 6.66 -19.45 -33.59
C LEU A 70 6.37 -20.38 -34.78
N TYR A 71 7.32 -21.27 -35.07
CA TYR A 71 7.17 -22.41 -35.96
C TYR A 71 7.78 -23.63 -35.28
N GLU A 72 7.03 -24.71 -35.20
CA GLU A 72 7.46 -25.90 -34.48
C GLU A 72 7.10 -27.19 -35.21
N TYR A 73 7.80 -28.26 -34.84
CA TYR A 73 7.51 -29.63 -35.21
C TYR A 73 7.86 -30.55 -34.04
N ALA A 74 6.99 -31.51 -33.75
CA ALA A 74 7.27 -32.64 -32.87
C ALA A 74 6.50 -33.87 -33.39
N ASN A 75 7.03 -35.06 -33.17
CA ASN A 75 6.33 -36.32 -33.43
C ASN A 75 5.21 -36.56 -32.39
N ASN A 76 5.47 -36.20 -31.13
CA ASN A 76 4.50 -36.21 -30.03
C ASN A 76 4.18 -34.76 -29.63
N SER A 77 4.54 -34.36 -28.41
CA SER A 77 4.42 -32.99 -27.92
C SER A 77 5.77 -32.36 -27.68
N VAL A 78 5.95 -31.11 -28.13
CA VAL A 78 7.12 -30.29 -27.81
C VAL A 78 7.35 -30.23 -26.29
N LYS A 79 6.27 -30.14 -25.51
CA LYS A 79 6.33 -30.11 -24.05
C LYS A 79 6.88 -31.41 -23.49
N GLU A 80 6.39 -32.56 -23.96
CA GLU A 80 6.84 -33.89 -23.50
C GLU A 80 8.31 -34.14 -23.83
N THR A 81 8.76 -33.78 -25.03
CA THR A 81 10.17 -33.92 -25.42
C THR A 81 11.07 -33.00 -24.58
N ILE A 82 10.64 -31.76 -24.29
CA ILE A 82 11.35 -30.86 -23.38
C ILE A 82 11.41 -31.44 -21.96
N GLU A 83 10.32 -32.00 -21.45
CA GLU A 83 10.27 -32.64 -20.13
C GLU A 83 11.20 -33.85 -20.06
N ARG A 84 11.23 -34.70 -21.10
CA ARG A 84 12.18 -35.82 -21.19
C ARG A 84 13.62 -35.34 -21.24
N TYR A 85 13.92 -34.28 -22.01
CA TYR A 85 15.24 -33.66 -22.02
C TYR A 85 15.66 -33.17 -20.64
N LYS A 86 14.76 -32.45 -19.93
CA LYS A 86 15.01 -31.98 -18.56
C LYS A 86 15.32 -33.14 -17.61
N LYS A 87 14.57 -34.24 -17.69
CA LYS A 87 14.81 -35.46 -16.89
C LYS A 87 16.14 -36.13 -17.21
N ALA A 88 16.48 -36.28 -18.49
CA ALA A 88 17.77 -36.85 -18.90
C ALA A 88 18.96 -36.00 -18.44
N CYS A 89 18.80 -34.67 -18.41
CA CYS A 89 19.81 -33.75 -17.88
C CYS A 89 19.89 -33.76 -16.34
N SER A 90 18.80 -34.00 -15.61
CA SER A 90 18.83 -34.12 -14.15
C SER A 90 19.50 -35.41 -13.68
N ASP A 91 19.31 -36.51 -14.42
CA ASP A 91 19.89 -37.82 -14.09
C ASP A 91 21.40 -37.90 -14.40
N SER A 92 21.91 -36.99 -15.25
CA SER A 92 23.33 -36.82 -15.60
C SER A 92 23.93 -35.60 -14.89
N SER A 93 24.12 -35.71 -13.58
CA SER A 93 24.67 -34.67 -12.71
C SER A 93 25.90 -33.95 -13.28
N ASN A 94 25.74 -32.74 -13.85
CA ASN A 94 26.61 -31.57 -13.62
C ASN A 94 26.19 -30.20 -14.23
N THR A 95 24.93 -29.98 -14.62
CA THR A 95 24.49 -28.64 -15.03
C THR A 95 23.08 -28.35 -14.51
N GLY A 96 23.01 -27.75 -13.32
CA GLY A 96 21.77 -27.22 -12.76
C GLY A 96 21.07 -26.36 -13.80
N SER A 97 19.84 -26.73 -14.15
CA SER A 97 19.06 -26.02 -15.15
C SER A 97 18.83 -24.58 -14.65
N ILE A 98 18.80 -23.59 -15.54
CA ILE A 98 18.44 -22.19 -15.20
C ILE A 98 17.11 -22.14 -14.40
N SER A 99 16.20 -23.09 -14.64
CA SER A 99 14.95 -23.22 -13.90
C SER A 99 15.15 -23.61 -12.43
N GLU A 100 16.14 -24.45 -12.11
CA GLU A 100 16.45 -24.87 -10.74
C GLU A 100 17.17 -23.75 -9.99
N ALA A 101 18.08 -23.04 -10.66
CA ALA A 101 18.72 -21.84 -10.11
C ALA A 101 17.70 -20.76 -9.75
N ASN A 102 16.70 -20.53 -10.61
CA ASN A 102 15.62 -19.58 -10.34
C ASN A 102 14.73 -20.03 -9.17
N ALA A 103 14.36 -21.31 -9.12
CA ALA A 103 13.55 -21.84 -8.02
C ALA A 103 14.28 -21.73 -6.67
N GLN A 104 15.57 -22.06 -6.63
CA GLN A 104 16.42 -21.92 -5.44
C GLN A 104 16.57 -20.45 -5.02
N TYR A 105 16.75 -19.54 -5.97
CA TYR A 105 16.81 -18.10 -5.71
C TYR A 105 15.53 -17.61 -5.01
N TYR A 106 14.35 -17.90 -5.57
CA TYR A 106 13.08 -17.49 -4.96
C TYR A 106 12.84 -18.16 -3.60
N GLN A 107 13.27 -19.40 -3.41
CA GLN A 107 13.18 -20.07 -2.12
C GLN A 107 14.06 -19.41 -1.06
N GLN A 108 15.26 -18.96 -1.42
CA GLN A 108 16.13 -18.20 -0.52
C GLN A 108 15.52 -16.83 -0.18
N GLU A 109 15.03 -16.10 -1.17
CA GLU A 109 14.37 -14.81 -0.94
C GLU A 109 13.13 -14.94 -0.05
N ALA A 110 12.28 -15.94 -0.29
CA ALA A 110 11.13 -16.22 0.56
C ALA A 110 11.55 -16.55 2.01
N SER A 111 12.66 -17.26 2.19
CA SER A 111 13.19 -17.59 3.52
C SER A 111 13.74 -16.37 4.25
N LYS A 112 14.43 -15.48 3.54
CA LYS A 112 14.87 -14.17 4.07
C LYS A 112 13.67 -13.33 4.51
N LEU A 113 12.64 -13.23 3.67
CA LEU A 113 11.42 -12.48 4.00
C LEU A 113 10.70 -13.07 5.22
N ARG A 114 10.58 -14.39 5.30
CA ARG A 114 10.01 -15.06 6.49
C ARG A 114 10.79 -14.74 7.76
N ALA A 115 12.11 -14.72 7.70
CA ALA A 115 12.93 -14.34 8.86
C ALA A 115 12.75 -12.86 9.24
N GLN A 116 12.67 -11.96 8.24
CA GLN A 116 12.42 -10.53 8.47
C GLN A 116 11.04 -10.26 9.10
N ILE A 117 10.05 -11.12 8.87
CA ILE A 117 8.72 -11.03 9.49
C ILE A 117 8.72 -11.69 10.88
N GLY A 118 9.29 -12.90 10.97
CA GLY A 118 9.28 -13.69 12.20
C GLY A 118 10.08 -13.04 13.33
N ASN A 119 11.21 -12.38 13.02
CA ASN A 119 12.06 -11.75 14.04
C ASN A 119 11.33 -10.60 14.78
N PRO A 120 10.76 -9.57 14.11
CA PRO A 120 9.96 -8.55 14.76
C PRO A 120 8.73 -9.09 15.48
N GLN A 121 8.04 -10.08 14.90
CA GLN A 121 6.87 -10.69 15.55
C GLN A 121 7.26 -11.36 16.87
N ASN A 122 8.34 -12.15 16.87
CA ASN A 122 8.85 -12.77 18.09
C ASN A 122 9.35 -11.73 19.10
N GLN A 123 10.01 -10.66 18.65
CA GLN A 123 10.41 -9.57 19.53
C GLN A 123 9.20 -8.89 20.18
N ASN A 124 8.13 -8.62 19.43
CA ASN A 124 6.88 -8.06 19.97
C ASN A 124 6.26 -8.98 21.01
N ARG A 125 6.20 -10.29 20.76
CA ARG A 125 5.73 -11.28 21.74
C ARG A 125 6.54 -11.23 23.03
N ASN A 126 7.87 -11.17 22.91
CA ASN A 126 8.76 -11.02 24.07
C ASN A 126 8.50 -9.71 24.83
N PHE A 127 8.32 -8.58 24.12
CA PHE A 127 7.95 -7.31 24.75
C PHE A 127 6.61 -7.37 25.49
N MET A 128 5.68 -8.23 25.06
CA MET A 128 4.41 -8.50 25.73
C MET A 128 4.51 -9.53 26.86
N GLY A 129 5.70 -10.07 27.12
CA GLY A 129 5.94 -11.05 28.18
C GLY A 129 5.67 -12.51 27.78
N GLU A 130 5.47 -12.79 26.49
CA GLU A 130 5.31 -14.15 25.97
C GLU A 130 6.64 -14.80 25.60
N SER A 131 6.68 -16.14 25.53
CA SER A 131 7.82 -16.93 25.00
C SER A 131 9.19 -16.66 25.64
N LEU A 132 9.22 -16.08 26.84
CA LEU A 132 10.45 -15.66 27.53
C LEU A 132 11.36 -16.83 27.92
N ALA A 133 10.81 -18.04 28.09
CA ALA A 133 11.58 -19.24 28.43
C ALA A 133 12.64 -19.60 27.38
N SER A 134 12.50 -19.12 26.15
CA SER A 134 13.47 -19.33 25.07
C SER A 134 14.65 -18.36 25.09
N LEU A 135 14.59 -17.31 25.92
CA LEU A 135 15.63 -16.29 26.01
C LEU A 135 16.67 -16.66 27.07
N ASN A 136 17.93 -16.37 26.76
CA ASN A 136 18.99 -16.45 27.77
C ASN A 136 18.94 -15.21 28.70
N LEU A 137 19.67 -15.29 29.82
CA LEU A 137 19.69 -14.23 30.84
C LEU A 137 20.14 -12.86 30.28
N ARG A 138 21.09 -12.84 29.35
CA ARG A 138 21.59 -11.61 28.74
C ARG A 138 20.49 -10.94 27.91
N ASP A 139 19.78 -11.71 27.10
CA ASP A 139 18.69 -11.22 26.26
C ASP A 139 17.49 -10.77 27.09
N LEU A 140 17.19 -11.48 28.18
CA LEU A 140 16.14 -11.08 29.12
C LEU A 140 16.46 -9.74 29.81
N LYS A 141 17.71 -9.56 30.27
CA LYS A 141 18.16 -8.28 30.86
C LYS A 141 18.13 -7.14 29.84
N ASN A 142 18.50 -7.41 28.59
CA ASN A 142 18.41 -6.42 27.52
C ASN A 142 16.96 -6.02 27.22
N LEU A 143 16.04 -6.98 27.24
CA LEU A 143 14.61 -6.77 27.06
C LEU A 143 14.04 -5.89 28.17
N GLU A 144 14.32 -6.24 29.43
CA GLU A 144 13.93 -5.47 30.62
C GLU A 144 14.40 -4.01 30.51
N GLN A 145 15.68 -3.78 30.22
CA GLN A 145 16.21 -2.42 30.07
C GLN A 145 15.54 -1.62 28.95
N LYS A 146 15.17 -2.26 27.84
CA LYS A 146 14.46 -1.60 26.73
C LYS A 146 13.05 -1.21 27.16
N ILE A 147 12.34 -2.11 27.84
CA ILE A 147 10.98 -1.86 28.35
C ILE A 147 11.00 -0.73 29.38
N GLU A 148 11.93 -0.78 30.34
CA GLU A 148 12.05 0.24 31.40
C GLU A 148 12.29 1.64 30.81
N LYS A 149 13.22 1.74 29.85
CA LYS A 149 13.47 3.00 29.11
C LYS A 149 12.23 3.47 28.34
N GLY A 150 11.51 2.54 27.71
CA GLY A 150 10.27 2.85 26.97
C GLY A 150 9.18 3.40 27.90
N ILE A 151 8.93 2.72 29.02
CA ILE A 151 7.95 3.12 30.02
C ILE A 151 8.31 4.48 30.63
N SER A 152 9.58 4.69 30.97
CA SER A 152 10.05 5.98 31.49
C SER A 152 9.75 7.13 30.51
N LYS A 153 10.04 6.96 29.21
CA LYS A 153 9.73 7.97 28.19
C LYS A 153 8.23 8.24 28.08
N VAL A 154 7.41 7.20 28.06
CA VAL A 154 5.94 7.33 27.98
C VAL A 154 5.41 8.07 29.21
N ARG A 155 5.87 7.72 30.41
CA ARG A 155 5.48 8.42 31.65
C ARG A 155 5.90 9.88 31.64
N SER A 156 7.14 10.18 31.24
CA SER A 156 7.63 11.55 31.13
C SER A 156 6.76 12.37 30.19
N LYS A 157 6.45 11.84 29.01
CA LYS A 157 5.61 12.56 28.03
C LYS A 157 4.18 12.74 28.50
N LYS A 158 3.60 11.72 29.15
CA LYS A 158 2.27 11.83 29.77
C LYS A 158 2.23 12.92 30.84
N ASN A 159 3.25 12.98 31.70
CA ASN A 159 3.34 14.01 32.73
C ASN A 159 3.48 15.41 32.11
N GLU A 160 4.34 15.57 31.12
CA GLU A 160 4.51 16.85 30.39
C GLU A 160 3.17 17.35 29.83
N LEU A 161 2.42 16.47 29.14
CA LEU A 161 1.12 16.82 28.58
C LEU A 161 0.08 17.11 29.67
N LEU A 162 0.08 16.36 30.76
CA LEU A 162 -0.82 16.58 31.89
C LEU A 162 -0.57 17.93 32.55
N PHE A 163 0.70 18.33 32.74
CA PHE A 163 1.05 19.63 33.30
C PHE A 163 0.61 20.77 32.38
N ALA A 164 0.82 20.63 31.07
CA ALA A 164 0.36 21.62 30.09
C ALA A 164 -1.17 21.78 30.12
N GLU A 165 -1.92 20.68 30.26
CA GLU A 165 -3.38 20.72 30.36
C GLU A 165 -3.85 21.40 31.66
N ILE A 166 -3.21 21.11 32.80
CA ILE A 166 -3.51 21.75 34.08
C ILE A 166 -3.29 23.26 33.99
N GLU A 167 -2.15 23.69 33.43
CA GLU A 167 -1.82 25.11 33.26
C GLU A 167 -2.85 25.82 32.37
N TYR A 168 -3.25 25.18 31.26
CA TYR A 168 -4.28 25.69 30.37
C TYR A 168 -5.64 25.84 31.07
N MET A 169 -6.06 24.82 31.84
CA MET A 169 -7.32 24.86 32.60
C MET A 169 -7.31 25.95 33.66
N GLN A 170 -6.21 26.11 34.40
CA GLN A 170 -6.07 27.15 35.43
C GLN A 170 -6.14 28.56 34.83
N LYS A 171 -5.46 28.80 33.71
CA LYS A 171 -5.54 30.08 33.01
C LYS A 171 -6.97 30.39 32.57
N ARG A 172 -7.66 29.39 32.01
CA ARG A 172 -9.06 29.52 31.58
C ARG A 172 -10.00 29.81 32.74
N GLU A 173 -9.77 29.20 33.90
CA GLU A 173 -10.53 29.48 35.12
C GLU A 173 -10.40 30.95 35.53
N VAL A 174 -9.17 31.47 35.56
CA VAL A 174 -8.90 32.88 35.89
C VAL A 174 -9.58 33.83 34.89
N ASP A 175 -9.46 33.56 33.59
CA ASP A 175 -10.09 34.39 32.55
C ASP A 175 -11.62 34.40 32.68
N LEU A 176 -12.23 33.23 32.92
CA LEU A 176 -13.66 33.12 33.16
C LEU A 176 -14.10 33.81 34.46
N HIS A 177 -13.30 33.72 35.52
CA HIS A 177 -13.56 34.41 36.78
C HIS A 177 -13.53 35.92 36.57
N ASN A 178 -12.53 36.45 35.88
CA ASN A 178 -12.41 37.88 35.56
C ASN A 178 -13.59 38.38 34.70
N ASN A 179 -13.96 37.64 33.66
CA ASN A 179 -15.13 37.97 32.83
C ASN A 179 -16.43 37.99 33.65
N ASN A 180 -16.62 37.00 34.53
CA ASN A 180 -17.79 36.96 35.41
C ASN A 180 -17.83 38.14 36.39
N GLN A 181 -16.68 38.52 36.98
CA GLN A 181 -16.60 39.69 37.85
C GLN A 181 -16.94 40.98 37.10
N TYR A 182 -16.40 41.16 35.88
CA TYR A 182 -16.72 42.31 35.03
C TYR A 182 -18.21 42.40 34.71
N LEU A 183 -18.84 41.28 34.33
CA LEU A 183 -20.28 41.23 34.04
C LEU A 183 -21.12 41.57 35.26
N ARG A 184 -20.78 41.04 36.45
CA ARG A 184 -21.47 41.38 37.70
C ARG A 184 -21.39 42.87 38.03
N ALA A 185 -20.22 43.48 37.84
CA ALA A 185 -20.05 44.92 38.04
C ALA A 185 -20.92 45.75 37.08
N LYS A 186 -20.98 45.34 35.80
CA LYS A 186 -21.77 46.02 34.77
C LYS A 186 -23.28 45.89 34.99
N ILE A 187 -23.73 44.73 35.47
CA ILE A 187 -25.13 44.53 35.88
C ILE A 187 -25.48 45.49 37.03
N ALA A 188 -24.67 45.52 38.09
CA ALA A 188 -24.90 46.39 39.23
C ALA A 188 -24.92 47.89 38.86
N GLU A 189 -24.07 48.31 37.93
CA GLU A 189 -24.08 49.68 37.38
C GLU A 189 -25.38 49.99 36.63
N THR A 190 -25.83 49.06 35.77
CA THR A 190 -27.07 49.21 34.99
C THR A 190 -28.29 49.27 35.92
N GLU A 191 -28.35 48.42 36.94
CA GLU A 191 -29.41 48.42 37.95
C GLU A 191 -29.44 49.73 38.75
N ARG A 192 -28.29 50.29 39.11
CA ARG A 192 -28.22 51.60 39.79
C ARG A 192 -28.73 52.72 38.89
N ALA A 193 -28.35 52.74 37.62
CA ALA A 193 -28.83 53.73 36.65
C ALA A 193 -30.35 53.65 36.46
N GLN A 194 -30.91 52.44 36.40
CA GLN A 194 -32.36 52.22 36.31
C GLN A 194 -33.11 52.72 37.55
N HIS A 195 -32.61 52.43 38.76
CA HIS A 195 -33.21 52.93 40.00
C HIS A 195 -33.18 54.47 40.07
N GLN A 196 -32.07 55.09 39.66
CA GLN A 196 -31.97 56.56 39.59
C GLN A 196 -32.98 57.14 38.59
N HIS A 197 -33.16 56.51 37.43
CA HIS A 197 -34.13 56.96 36.44
C HIS A 197 -35.58 56.84 36.93
N GLN A 198 -35.93 55.74 37.63
CA GLN A 198 -37.25 55.58 38.24
C GLN A 198 -37.51 56.62 39.34
N HIS A 199 -36.52 56.89 40.21
CA HIS A 199 -36.64 57.95 41.22
C HIS A 199 -36.86 59.33 40.60
N GLN A 200 -36.21 59.62 39.47
CA GLN A 200 -36.35 60.89 38.77
C GLN A 200 -37.74 61.04 38.12
N GLN A 201 -38.35 59.96 37.62
CA GLN A 201 -39.73 59.97 37.10
C GLN A 201 -40.78 60.15 38.22
N MET A 202 -40.59 59.54 39.39
CA MET A 202 -41.51 59.68 40.54
C MET A 202 -41.53 61.11 41.13
N ASN A 203 -40.43 61.86 41.01
CA ASN A 203 -40.35 63.25 41.47
C ASN A 203 -41.03 64.27 40.54
N LEU A 204 -41.56 63.87 39.38
CA LEU A 204 -42.25 64.74 38.42
C LEU A 204 -43.78 64.62 38.41
N MET A 205 -44.40 63.88 39.33
CA MET A 205 -45.86 63.82 39.50
C MET A 205 -46.33 64.70 40.69
N PRO A 206 -47.03 65.83 40.45
CA PRO A 206 -47.64 66.60 41.52
C PRO A 206 -49.03 66.03 41.86
N GLY A 207 -49.10 65.35 43.02
CA GLY A 207 -50.34 65.16 43.79
C GLY A 207 -51.23 63.97 43.41
N SER A 208 -51.39 63.02 44.34
CA SER A 208 -52.70 62.54 44.79
C SER A 208 -52.57 61.67 46.05
N SER A 209 -53.64 61.67 46.82
CA SER A 209 -53.81 61.25 48.21
C SER A 209 -53.88 59.73 48.42
N SER A 210 -53.31 59.30 49.55
CA SER A 210 -53.78 58.26 50.49
C SER A 210 -54.04 56.80 50.07
N TYR A 211 -53.50 55.92 50.93
CA TYR A 211 -53.83 54.52 51.28
C TYR A 211 -52.98 53.39 50.69
N GLU A 212 -52.60 52.52 51.64
CA GLU A 212 -52.54 51.06 51.57
C GLU A 212 -51.15 50.40 51.60
N LEU A 213 -50.94 49.63 52.68
CA LEU A 213 -49.78 48.79 52.98
C LEU A 213 -49.63 47.68 51.91
N LEU A 214 -48.45 47.58 51.29
CA LEU A 214 -48.00 46.37 50.61
C LEU A 214 -46.63 45.92 51.17
N PRO A 215 -46.35 44.60 51.26
CA PRO A 215 -45.15 44.09 51.90
C PRO A 215 -43.89 44.33 51.04
N PRO A 216 -42.68 44.31 51.63
CA PRO A 216 -41.46 44.55 50.89
C PRO A 216 -41.28 43.49 49.79
N PRO A 217 -40.79 43.86 48.59
CA PRO A 217 -40.46 42.88 47.57
C PRO A 217 -39.36 41.97 48.13
N GLN A 218 -39.64 40.67 48.09
CA GLN A 218 -38.71 39.66 48.57
C GLN A 218 -37.36 39.84 47.88
N GLN A 219 -36.30 39.77 48.70
CA GLN A 219 -34.95 39.57 48.22
C GLN A 219 -34.96 38.28 47.39
N PHE A 220 -34.84 38.42 46.07
CA PHE A 220 -34.64 37.29 45.18
C PHE A 220 -33.27 36.70 45.53
N ASP A 221 -33.29 35.66 46.36
CA ASP A 221 -32.10 34.92 46.76
C ASP A 221 -31.54 34.20 45.53
N THR A 222 -30.54 34.79 44.89
CA THR A 222 -29.90 34.22 43.69
C THR A 222 -28.97 33.06 44.04
N ARG A 223 -28.97 32.56 45.29
CA ARG A 223 -28.05 31.51 45.76
C ARG A 223 -28.41 30.07 45.39
N ASN A 224 -29.46 29.81 44.60
CA ASN A 224 -29.94 28.43 44.41
C ASN A 224 -29.89 27.89 42.98
N TYR A 225 -28.85 28.21 42.22
CA TYR A 225 -28.59 27.56 40.91
C TYR A 225 -27.18 26.99 40.79
N LEU A 226 -26.75 26.19 41.78
CA LEU A 226 -25.78 25.12 41.53
C LEU A 226 -26.16 23.93 42.41
N GLN A 227 -27.32 23.33 42.12
CA GLN A 227 -27.52 21.93 42.45
C GLN A 227 -26.49 21.16 41.62
N VAL A 228 -25.45 20.67 42.28
CA VAL A 228 -24.53 19.66 41.75
C VAL A 228 -25.38 18.39 41.55
N ASN A 229 -26.12 18.36 40.45
CA ASN A 229 -26.68 17.13 39.94
C ASN A 229 -25.50 16.29 39.48
N GLY A 230 -25.31 15.16 40.18
CA GLY A 230 -24.25 14.21 39.93
C GLY A 230 -24.16 13.88 38.45
N LEU A 231 -23.00 14.22 37.87
CA LEU A 231 -22.54 13.52 36.69
C LEU A 231 -22.28 12.08 37.11
N GLN A 232 -23.28 11.22 36.89
CA GLN A 232 -23.07 9.80 36.71
C GLN A 232 -21.85 9.63 35.79
N SER A 233 -20.88 8.86 36.26
CA SER A 233 -19.84 8.31 35.41
C SER A 233 -20.49 7.47 34.32
N ASN A 234 -20.75 8.07 33.16
CA ASN A 234 -21.13 7.33 31.98
C ASN A 234 -19.85 6.80 31.32
N ASN A 235 -19.23 5.81 31.98
CA ASN A 235 -18.21 4.98 31.37
C ASN A 235 -18.91 3.98 30.43
N HIS A 236 -19.29 4.47 29.24
CA HIS A 236 -19.58 3.61 28.10
C HIS A 236 -18.54 3.91 27.02
N CYS A 237 -17.41 3.23 27.11
CA CYS A 237 -16.50 3.06 25.99
C CYS A 237 -17.04 1.89 25.15
N PRO A 238 -17.55 2.10 23.92
CA PRO A 238 -17.75 0.98 23.02
C PRO A 238 -16.37 0.57 22.52
N ARG A 239 -15.88 -0.52 23.07
CA ARG A 239 -14.79 -1.30 22.53
C ARG A 239 -15.26 -1.87 21.18
N GLN A 240 -14.81 -1.30 20.06
CA GLN A 240 -14.97 -1.91 18.75
C GLN A 240 -13.63 -2.52 18.32
N ASP A 241 -13.57 -3.84 18.42
CA ASP A 241 -12.53 -4.67 17.85
C ASP A 241 -12.71 -4.83 16.33
N GLN A 242 -11.54 -4.98 15.68
CA GLN A 242 -11.24 -5.52 14.35
C GLN A 242 -11.36 -4.61 13.12
N PRO A 243 -10.26 -4.56 12.34
CA PRO A 243 -10.33 -4.73 10.89
C PRO A 243 -9.96 -6.17 10.52
N SER A 244 -10.94 -6.90 10.01
CA SER A 244 -10.73 -8.14 9.24
C SER A 244 -10.18 -7.78 7.86
N LEU A 245 -8.90 -8.08 7.60
CA LEU A 245 -8.37 -8.13 6.24
C LEU A 245 -8.49 -9.55 5.72
N GLN A 246 -9.54 -9.81 4.93
CA GLN A 246 -9.58 -10.94 4.01
C GLN A 246 -8.79 -10.59 2.76
N LEU A 247 -7.73 -11.36 2.50
CA LEU A 247 -7.05 -11.40 1.20
C LEU A 247 -7.66 -12.57 0.42
N VAL A 248 -8.24 -12.26 -0.74
CA VAL A 248 -8.43 -13.20 -1.86
C VAL A 248 -7.25 -13.04 -2.81
#